data_AF-A0AAD7YJM2-F1
#
_entry.id   AF-A0AAD7YJM2-F1
#
_cell.length_a   1.000
_cell.length_b   1.000
_cell.length_c   1.000
_cell.angle_alpha   90.00
_cell.angle_beta   90.00
_cell.angle_gamma   90.00
#
_symmetry.space_group_name_H-M   'P 1'
#
loop_
_entity.id
_entity.type
_entity.pdbx_description
1 polymer ?
#
loop_
_entity_poly.entity_id
_entity_poly.type
_entity_poly.pdbx_seq_one_letter_code
_entity_poly.pdbx_strand_id
1 'polypeptide(L)'
;MFLLKIFAIAVIGIQNAVCLRKVYCDADDAVCLTNSAKERVFPKLLAGIPGVEPSEPLHLTRLKIELPNLKYSLLNATLTGVKDCTVTFLKNPSDTEFQYQPCCPHLTIESEYEVEGKVDAVSVKGKGTLKITYENFNMNITGKQKKVELADCKQHVRILDYTIQLDLKGKSTYDYKNLAFGDSGRCKCTPAVRSRYYDRFEEITRTPIMEAFVKKFMENIRDFHIAVPVEELYYQYV
;
A
#
# COMPACT_ATOMS: atom_id res chain seq x y z
N MET A 1 -17.49 3.22 -78.71
CA MET A 1 -17.02 4.14 -77.65
C MET A 1 -17.31 3.48 -76.31
N PHE A 2 -16.29 3.39 -75.46
CA PHE A 2 -16.12 2.44 -74.36
C PHE A 2 -17.13 2.55 -73.20
N LEU A 3 -17.38 1.40 -72.59
CA LEU A 3 -18.06 1.14 -71.31
C LEU A 3 -17.38 1.88 -70.14
N LEU A 4 -18.18 2.43 -69.21
CA LEU A 4 -17.85 2.42 -67.78
C LEU A 4 -19.10 2.70 -66.93
N LYS A 5 -19.75 1.65 -66.40
CA LYS A 5 -20.71 1.76 -65.30
C LYS A 5 -19.95 1.60 -63.99
N ILE A 6 -19.80 2.69 -63.24
CA ILE A 6 -19.18 2.69 -61.92
C ILE A 6 -20.20 2.15 -60.92
N PHE A 7 -19.96 0.95 -60.42
CA PHE A 7 -20.68 0.37 -59.28
C PHE A 7 -20.03 0.92 -58.00
N ALA A 8 -20.69 1.86 -57.33
CA ALA A 8 -20.30 2.30 -56.00
C ALA A 8 -20.78 1.28 -54.97
N ILE A 9 -19.88 0.44 -54.48
CA ILE A 9 -20.14 -0.47 -53.35
C ILE A 9 -20.07 0.38 -52.07
N ALA A 10 -21.23 0.71 -51.51
CA ALA A 10 -21.33 1.27 -50.17
C ALA A 10 -21.02 0.17 -49.16
N VAL A 11 -19.79 0.17 -48.62
CA VAL A 11 -19.43 -0.66 -47.47
C VAL A 11 -20.08 -0.02 -46.25
N ILE A 12 -21.27 -0.50 -45.87
CA ILE A 12 -21.88 -0.20 -44.58
C ILE A 12 -21.04 -0.93 -43.54
N GLY A 13 -20.11 -0.21 -42.92
CA GLY A 13 -19.39 -0.70 -41.75
C GLY A 13 -20.38 -0.88 -40.61
N ILE A 14 -20.79 -2.13 -40.35
CA ILE A 14 -21.49 -2.49 -39.13
C ILE A 14 -20.47 -2.34 -38.00
N GLN A 15 -20.46 -1.18 -37.35
CA GLN A 15 -19.85 -1.07 -36.03
C GLN A 15 -20.71 -1.93 -35.11
N ASN A 16 -20.26 -3.15 -34.83
CA ASN A 16 -20.79 -3.95 -33.74
C ASN A 16 -20.51 -3.17 -32.45
N ALA A 17 -21.45 -2.31 -32.05
CA ALA A 17 -21.49 -1.76 -30.71
C ALA A 17 -21.87 -2.91 -29.78
N VAL A 18 -20.86 -3.69 -29.37
CA VAL A 18 -21.01 -4.65 -28.29
C VAL A 18 -21.36 -3.82 -27.06
N CYS A 19 -22.64 -3.84 -26.68
CA CYS A 19 -23.13 -3.18 -25.49
C CYS A 19 -22.65 -3.99 -24.29
N LEU A 20 -21.44 -3.69 -23.83
CA LEU A 20 -20.85 -4.31 -22.66
C LEU A 20 -21.73 -4.06 -21.44
N ARG A 21 -22.27 -5.12 -20.86
CA ARG A 21 -23.15 -5.02 -19.69
C ARG A 21 -22.30 -5.04 -18.43
N LYS A 22 -22.56 -4.09 -17.54
CA LYS A 22 -21.96 -4.04 -16.20
C LYS A 22 -22.60 -5.10 -15.29
N VAL A 23 -21.78 -5.97 -14.72
CA VAL A 23 -22.17 -6.98 -13.72
C VAL A 23 -21.28 -6.83 -12.49
N TYR A 24 -21.87 -6.73 -11.31
CA TYR A 24 -21.14 -6.57 -10.06
C TYR A 24 -20.42 -7.86 -9.66
N CYS A 25 -19.25 -7.74 -9.04
CA CYS A 25 -18.56 -8.90 -8.48
C CYS A 25 -19.27 -9.38 -7.22
N ASP A 26 -19.50 -10.69 -7.11
CA ASP A 26 -19.92 -11.31 -5.86
C ASP A 26 -18.76 -11.28 -4.85
N ALA A 27 -19.07 -11.20 -3.55
CA ALA A 27 -18.05 -11.12 -2.51
C ALA A 27 -17.13 -12.36 -2.46
N ASP A 28 -17.63 -13.50 -2.95
CA ASP A 28 -16.88 -14.75 -3.00
C ASP A 28 -16.17 -14.99 -4.36
N ASP A 29 -16.33 -14.07 -5.33
CA ASP A 29 -15.61 -14.04 -6.61
C ASP A 29 -14.29 -13.27 -6.49
N ALA A 30 -13.30 -13.93 -5.88
CA ALA A 30 -11.95 -13.39 -5.70
C ALA A 30 -11.28 -12.93 -7.00
N VAL A 31 -11.60 -13.57 -8.14
CA VAL A 31 -11.02 -13.23 -9.45
C VAL A 31 -11.59 -11.92 -9.96
N CYS A 32 -12.92 -11.78 -9.95
CA CYS A 32 -13.58 -10.53 -10.34
C CYS A 32 -13.16 -9.36 -9.44
N LEU A 33 -13.11 -9.57 -8.12
CA LEU A 33 -12.67 -8.56 -7.15
C LEU A 33 -11.23 -8.11 -7.42
N THR A 34 -10.32 -9.07 -7.60
CA THR A 34 -8.90 -8.80 -7.87
C THR A 34 -8.72 -8.02 -9.18
N ASN A 35 -9.37 -8.44 -10.26
CA ASN A 35 -9.27 -7.76 -11.56
C ASN A 35 -9.89 -6.35 -11.51
N SER A 36 -11.08 -6.22 -10.90
CA SER A 36 -11.73 -4.92 -10.73
C SER A 36 -10.88 -3.95 -9.92
N ALA A 37 -10.31 -4.44 -8.82
CA ALA A 37 -9.45 -3.64 -7.96
C ALA A 37 -8.22 -3.15 -8.75
N LYS A 38 -7.55 -4.07 -9.45
CA LYS A 38 -6.37 -3.76 -10.28
C LYS A 38 -6.67 -2.73 -11.38
N GLU A 39 -7.80 -2.86 -12.06
CA GLU A 39 -8.13 -2.03 -13.22
C GLU A 39 -8.67 -0.65 -12.84
N ARG A 40 -9.44 -0.53 -11.75
CA ARG A 40 -10.29 0.66 -11.52
C ARG A 40 -10.12 1.29 -10.15
N VAL A 41 -9.80 0.51 -9.13
CA VAL A 41 -9.66 1.02 -7.76
C VAL A 41 -8.22 1.44 -7.50
N PHE A 42 -7.27 0.54 -7.73
CA PHE A 42 -5.86 0.74 -7.40
C PHE A 42 -5.24 1.92 -8.16
N PRO A 43 -5.45 2.12 -9.48
CA PRO A 43 -4.89 3.27 -10.18
C PRO A 43 -5.36 4.61 -9.61
N LYS A 44 -6.65 4.69 -9.19
CA LYS A 44 -7.21 5.89 -8.57
C LYS A 44 -6.69 6.11 -7.15
N LEU A 45 -6.49 5.06 -6.36
CA LEU A 45 -5.88 5.15 -5.03
C LEU A 45 -4.42 5.61 -5.08
N LEU A 46 -3.65 5.12 -6.06
CA LEU A 46 -2.26 5.49 -6.26
C LEU A 46 -2.14 6.97 -6.65
N ALA A 47 -2.92 7.41 -7.65
CA ALA A 47 -2.90 8.78 -8.14
C ALA A 47 -3.60 9.79 -7.21
N GLY A 48 -4.51 9.32 -6.36
CA GLY A 48 -5.46 10.16 -5.63
C GLY A 48 -6.63 10.62 -6.51
N ILE A 49 -7.69 11.07 -5.86
CA ILE A 49 -8.87 11.71 -6.47
C ILE A 49 -9.28 12.90 -5.57
N PRO A 50 -10.18 13.80 -6.00
CA PRO A 50 -10.64 14.87 -5.12
C PRO A 50 -11.15 14.33 -3.77
N GLY A 51 -10.56 14.79 -2.66
CA GLY A 51 -10.87 14.32 -1.30
C GLY A 51 -10.10 13.08 -0.85
N VAL A 52 -9.21 12.52 -1.68
CA VAL A 52 -8.39 11.33 -1.37
C VAL A 52 -6.96 11.60 -1.76
N GLU A 53 -6.05 11.55 -0.79
CA GLU A 53 -4.63 11.73 -1.06
C GLU A 53 -4.03 10.57 -1.88
N PRO A 54 -3.00 10.84 -2.70
CA PRO A 54 -2.29 9.79 -3.43
C PRO A 54 -1.65 8.78 -2.47
N SER A 55 -1.53 7.55 -2.96
CA SER A 55 -0.86 6.44 -2.27
C SER A 55 0.44 6.01 -2.96
N GLU A 56 0.88 6.76 -3.96
CA GLU A 56 2.21 6.63 -4.55
C GLU A 56 2.74 8.02 -4.92
N PRO A 57 3.75 8.52 -4.19
CA PRO A 57 4.21 8.05 -2.88
C PRO A 57 3.15 8.14 -1.77
N LEU A 58 3.29 7.30 -0.73
CA LEU A 58 2.63 7.48 0.57
C LEU A 58 3.48 8.40 1.45
N HIS A 59 2.86 9.43 2.04
CA HIS A 59 3.55 10.41 2.87
C HIS A 59 3.09 10.40 4.32
N LEU A 60 4.07 10.50 5.23
CA LEU A 60 3.86 10.73 6.66
C LEU A 60 4.67 11.97 7.07
N THR A 61 3.98 13.05 7.46
CA THR A 61 4.64 14.28 7.92
C THR A 61 5.53 14.02 9.13
N ARG A 62 5.05 13.20 10.07
CA ARG A 62 5.79 12.83 11.26
C ARG A 62 5.33 11.48 11.79
N LEU A 63 6.27 10.62 12.13
CA LEU A 63 6.06 9.40 12.89
C LEU A 63 6.94 9.43 14.14
N LYS A 64 6.37 9.10 15.29
CA LYS A 64 7.13 8.87 16.53
C LYS A 64 6.93 7.43 16.94
N ILE A 65 8.03 6.76 17.22
CA ILE A 65 8.09 5.39 17.70
C ILE A 65 8.72 5.46 19.10
N GLU A 66 7.94 5.08 20.10
CA GLU A 66 8.35 5.03 21.49
C GLU A 66 8.36 3.57 21.94
N LEU A 67 9.54 2.96 21.90
CA LEU A 67 9.77 1.65 22.51
C LEU A 67 10.36 1.85 23.90
N PRO A 68 10.28 0.86 24.82
CA PRO A 68 10.71 1.03 26.21
C PRO A 68 12.10 1.65 26.41
N ASN A 69 13.05 1.36 25.51
CA ASN A 69 14.43 1.86 25.59
C ASN A 69 14.85 2.70 24.37
N LEU A 70 13.94 3.03 23.46
CA LEU A 70 14.29 3.66 22.18
C LEU A 70 13.24 4.69 21.79
N LYS A 71 13.69 5.93 21.59
CA LYS A 71 12.90 6.99 20.97
C LYS A 71 13.39 7.17 19.55
N TYR A 72 12.48 7.05 18.61
CA TYR A 72 12.78 7.16 17.19
C TYR A 72 11.72 7.99 16.50
N SER A 73 12.15 8.98 15.71
CA SER A 73 11.24 9.84 14.96
C SER A 73 11.63 9.86 13.50
N LEU A 74 10.61 9.76 12.64
CA LEU A 74 10.70 10.02 11.22
C LEU A 74 9.98 11.33 10.90
N LEU A 75 10.57 12.12 10.01
CA LEU A 75 10.05 13.40 9.54
C LEU A 75 9.99 13.36 8.02
N ASN A 76 8.88 13.85 7.46
CA ASN A 76 8.61 13.87 6.03
C ASN A 76 8.89 12.51 5.37
N ALA A 77 8.47 11.44 6.03
CA ALA A 77 8.75 10.09 5.59
C ALA A 77 7.91 9.77 4.35
N THR A 78 8.54 9.17 3.36
CA THR A 78 7.94 8.85 2.07
C THR A 78 8.15 7.37 1.78
N LEU A 79 7.06 6.66 1.48
CA LEU A 79 7.08 5.27 1.02
C LEU A 79 6.70 5.23 -0.46
N THR A 80 7.60 4.67 -1.28
CA THR A 80 7.40 4.45 -2.73
C THR A 80 7.43 2.96 -3.07
N GLY A 81 6.86 2.60 -4.22
CA GLY A 81 6.82 1.22 -4.74
C GLY A 81 5.49 0.50 -4.46
N VAL A 82 4.51 1.22 -3.90
CA VAL A 82 3.14 0.73 -3.69
C VAL A 82 2.49 0.39 -5.03
N LYS A 83 2.76 1.20 -6.07
CA LYS A 83 2.25 0.97 -7.43
C LYS A 83 2.65 -0.38 -8.04
N ASP A 84 3.76 -0.95 -7.58
CA ASP A 84 4.31 -2.20 -8.11
C ASP A 84 3.81 -3.41 -7.31
N CYS A 85 3.05 -3.19 -6.23
CA CYS A 85 2.45 -4.26 -5.46
C CYS A 85 1.31 -4.93 -6.23
N THR A 86 1.23 -6.25 -6.14
CA THR A 86 0.05 -7.00 -6.55
C THR A 86 -0.87 -7.17 -5.36
N VAL A 87 -2.19 -7.03 -5.54
CA VAL A 87 -3.17 -7.24 -4.49
C VAL A 87 -4.06 -8.40 -4.88
N THR A 88 -4.06 -9.46 -4.08
CA THR A 88 -4.92 -10.62 -4.29
C THR A 88 -6.02 -10.63 -3.25
N PHE A 89 -7.28 -10.64 -3.67
CA PHE A 89 -8.41 -10.84 -2.76
C PHE A 89 -8.52 -12.33 -2.44
N LEU A 90 -8.78 -12.65 -1.17
CA LEU A 90 -9.07 -14.02 -0.78
C LEU A 90 -10.57 -14.25 -0.79
N LYS A 91 -10.97 -15.46 -1.16
CA LYS A 91 -12.38 -15.85 -1.20
C LYS A 91 -12.99 -15.65 0.18
N ASN A 92 -13.99 -14.78 0.28
CA ASN A 92 -14.74 -14.57 1.50
C ASN A 92 -16.23 -14.77 1.22
N PRO A 93 -16.92 -15.73 1.88
CA PRO A 93 -18.37 -15.88 1.71
C PRO A 93 -19.18 -14.74 2.36
N SER A 94 -18.54 -13.84 3.12
CA SER A 94 -19.20 -12.75 3.85
C SER A 94 -18.98 -11.40 3.16
N ASP A 95 -20.07 -10.70 2.86
CA ASP A 95 -20.05 -9.29 2.41
C ASP A 95 -19.55 -8.32 3.48
N THR A 96 -19.55 -8.75 4.75
CA THR A 96 -19.22 -7.90 5.92
C THR A 96 -17.77 -8.01 6.38
N GLU A 97 -17.01 -8.90 5.75
CA GLU A 97 -15.60 -9.13 6.04
C GLU A 97 -14.80 -8.98 4.74
N PHE A 98 -13.55 -8.59 4.87
CA PHE A 98 -12.64 -8.53 3.72
C PHE A 98 -11.29 -9.12 4.11
N GLN A 99 -10.67 -9.74 3.12
CA GLN A 99 -9.30 -10.20 3.22
C GLN A 99 -8.59 -10.02 1.89
N TYR A 100 -7.43 -9.37 1.93
CA TYR A 100 -6.56 -9.25 0.76
C TYR A 100 -5.09 -9.29 1.16
N GLN A 101 -4.28 -9.71 0.21
CA GLN A 101 -2.85 -9.94 0.37
C GLN A 101 -2.08 -9.09 -0.64
N PRO A 102 -1.59 -7.91 -0.23
CA PRO A 102 -0.61 -7.17 -1.00
C PRO A 102 0.75 -7.87 -0.98
N CYS A 103 1.34 -8.06 -2.15
CA CYS A 103 2.69 -8.57 -2.35
C CYS A 103 3.49 -7.50 -3.09
N CYS A 104 4.43 -6.87 -2.38
CA CYS A 104 5.19 -5.74 -2.90
C CYS A 104 6.62 -6.19 -3.25
N PRO A 105 7.03 -6.14 -4.53
CA PRO A 105 8.35 -6.61 -4.93
C PRO A 105 9.45 -5.71 -4.37
N HIS A 106 9.23 -4.40 -4.37
CA HIS A 106 10.17 -3.42 -3.82
C HIS A 106 9.40 -2.29 -3.14
N LEU A 107 9.74 -2.03 -1.89
CA LEU A 107 9.28 -0.86 -1.15
C LEU A 107 10.48 -0.05 -0.70
N THR A 108 10.42 1.27 -0.84
CA THR A 108 11.51 2.16 -0.40
C THR A 108 10.95 3.26 0.49
N ILE A 109 11.56 3.42 1.65
CA ILE A 109 11.28 4.47 2.62
C ILE A 109 12.44 5.46 2.60
N GLU A 110 12.15 6.74 2.43
CA GLU A 110 13.09 7.85 2.56
C GLU A 110 12.56 8.85 3.58
N SER A 111 13.41 9.32 4.49
CA SER A 111 12.99 10.21 5.57
C SER A 111 14.16 10.94 6.21
N GLU A 112 13.87 12.08 6.84
CA GLU A 112 14.72 12.62 7.91
C GLU A 112 14.41 11.88 9.21
N TYR A 113 15.44 11.59 10.01
CA TYR A 113 15.28 10.84 11.24
C TYR A 113 16.07 11.40 12.41
N GLU A 114 15.57 11.09 13.60
CA GLU A 114 16.26 11.32 14.88
C GLU A 114 16.00 10.14 15.80
N VAL A 115 17.06 9.59 16.38
CA VAL A 115 17.00 8.43 17.27
C VAL A 115 17.89 8.64 18.48
N GLU A 116 17.38 8.24 19.64
CA GLU A 116 18.13 8.20 20.89
C GLU A 116 17.60 7.07 21.78
N GLY A 117 18.49 6.26 22.32
CA GLY A 117 18.13 5.19 23.23
C GLY A 117 19.09 4.02 23.18
N LYS A 118 18.55 2.81 23.27
CA LYS A 118 19.31 1.56 23.27
C LYS A 118 18.65 0.51 22.38
N VAL A 119 19.51 -0.24 21.69
CA VAL A 119 19.16 -1.50 21.03
C VAL A 119 19.81 -2.60 21.86
N ASP A 120 18.96 -3.41 22.49
CA ASP A 120 19.35 -4.32 23.56
C ASP A 120 20.16 -3.59 24.65
N ALA A 121 21.46 -3.87 24.76
CA ALA A 121 22.36 -3.25 25.75
C ALA A 121 23.23 -2.11 25.20
N VAL A 122 23.15 -1.80 23.90
CA VAL A 122 24.04 -0.84 23.23
C VAL A 122 23.31 0.47 22.96
N SER A 123 23.96 1.58 23.29
CA SER A 123 23.38 2.90 23.05
C SER A 123 23.38 3.21 21.55
N VAL A 124 22.27 3.76 21.08
CA VAL A 124 22.10 4.22 19.71
C VAL A 124 21.73 5.70 19.73
N LYS A 125 22.40 6.48 18.88
CA LYS A 125 22.09 7.89 18.69
C LYS A 125 22.37 8.28 17.24
N GLY A 126 21.50 9.08 16.66
CA GLY A 126 21.70 9.55 15.30
C GLY A 126 20.68 10.60 14.89
N LYS A 127 21.09 11.47 13.98
CA LYS A 127 20.22 12.45 13.34
C LYS A 127 20.73 12.73 11.94
N GLY A 128 19.87 12.55 10.94
CA GLY A 128 20.24 12.69 9.55
C GLY A 128 19.13 12.22 8.62
N THR A 129 19.50 11.82 7.41
CA THR A 129 18.59 11.18 6.46
C THR A 129 18.76 9.66 6.50
N LEU A 130 17.70 8.96 6.16
CA LEU A 130 17.72 7.52 5.96
C LEU A 130 17.10 7.13 4.63
N LYS A 131 17.50 5.94 4.17
CA LYS A 131 16.85 5.19 3.11
C LYS A 131 16.78 3.73 3.52
N ILE A 132 15.58 3.13 3.47
CA ILE A 132 15.37 1.71 3.72
C ILE A 132 14.69 1.11 2.50
N THR A 133 15.19 0.00 1.98
CA THR A 133 14.56 -0.75 0.89
C THR A 133 14.24 -2.15 1.36
N TYR A 134 13.00 -2.58 1.12
CA TYR A 134 12.49 -3.91 1.37
C TYR A 134 12.21 -4.62 0.06
N GLU A 135 12.72 -5.84 -0.07
CA GLU A 135 12.44 -6.73 -1.19
C GLU A 135 11.38 -7.78 -0.80
N ASN A 136 10.43 -8.06 -1.68
CA ASN A 136 9.38 -9.08 -1.50
C ASN A 136 8.68 -8.94 -0.14
N PHE A 137 8.07 -7.80 0.10
CA PHE A 137 7.34 -7.51 1.32
C PHE A 137 5.87 -7.92 1.15
N ASN A 138 5.46 -8.95 1.89
CA ASN A 138 4.10 -9.45 1.86
C ASN A 138 3.31 -8.94 3.05
N MET A 139 2.02 -8.71 2.83
CA MET A 139 1.08 -8.28 3.85
C MET A 139 -0.18 -9.12 3.77
N ASN A 140 -0.80 -9.38 4.91
CA ASN A 140 -2.15 -9.93 4.99
C ASN A 140 -3.01 -8.96 5.78
N ILE A 141 -4.03 -8.42 5.14
CA ILE A 141 -4.95 -7.45 5.73
C ILE A 141 -6.32 -8.10 5.79
N THR A 142 -6.87 -8.19 7.00
CA THR A 142 -8.18 -8.76 7.29
C THR A 142 -8.99 -7.78 8.10
N GLY A 143 -10.29 -7.65 7.84
CA GLY A 143 -11.10 -6.72 8.60
C GLY A 143 -12.58 -6.83 8.33
N LYS A 144 -13.34 -5.94 8.96
CA LYS A 144 -14.79 -5.83 8.81
C LYS A 144 -15.20 -4.56 8.09
N GLN A 145 -16.28 -4.67 7.33
CA GLN A 145 -16.88 -3.58 6.60
C GLN A 145 -18.41 -3.67 6.62
N LYS A 146 -19.06 -2.57 6.25
CA LYS A 146 -20.51 -2.55 5.99
C LYS A 146 -20.85 -1.57 4.87
N LYS A 147 -21.99 -1.80 4.23
CA LYS A 147 -22.59 -0.83 3.30
C LYS A 147 -23.38 0.20 4.11
N VAL A 148 -23.23 1.48 3.77
CA VAL A 148 -23.95 2.60 4.40
C VAL A 148 -24.48 3.54 3.31
N GLU A 149 -25.67 4.09 3.53
CA GLU A 149 -26.17 5.18 2.68
C GLU A 149 -25.55 6.51 3.13
N LEU A 150 -25.03 7.29 2.19
CA LEU A 150 -24.51 8.63 2.44
C LEU A 150 -25.47 9.72 1.93
N ALA A 151 -25.09 10.98 2.11
CA ALA A 151 -25.92 12.14 1.78
C ALA A 151 -26.25 12.28 0.28
N ASP A 152 -25.51 11.57 -0.58
CA ASP A 152 -25.78 11.48 -2.02
C ASP A 152 -26.84 10.41 -2.37
N CYS A 153 -27.46 9.81 -1.36
CA CYS A 153 -28.43 8.71 -1.46
C CYS A 153 -27.86 7.45 -2.14
N LYS A 154 -26.53 7.28 -2.16
CA LYS A 154 -25.88 6.08 -2.68
C LYS A 154 -25.31 5.23 -1.55
N GLN A 155 -25.13 3.94 -1.85
CA GLN A 155 -24.49 3.00 -0.95
C GLN A 155 -22.96 3.09 -1.08
N HIS A 156 -22.28 3.23 0.05
CA HIS A 156 -20.82 3.31 0.18
C HIS A 156 -20.30 2.22 1.11
N VAL A 157 -19.03 1.87 0.96
CA VAL A 157 -18.36 0.95 1.89
C VAL A 157 -17.81 1.73 3.08
N ARG A 158 -18.05 1.23 4.29
CA ARG A 158 -17.41 1.72 5.51
C ARG A 158 -16.59 0.61 6.15
N ILE A 159 -15.28 0.80 6.21
CA ILE A 159 -14.37 -0.06 6.97
C ILE A 159 -14.59 0.20 8.46
N LEU A 160 -14.78 -0.86 9.23
CA LEU A 160 -15.07 -0.82 10.67
C LEU A 160 -13.79 -1.05 11.49
N ASP A 161 -13.07 -2.11 11.14
CA ASP A 161 -11.82 -2.52 11.76
C ASP A 161 -10.97 -3.27 10.75
N TYR A 162 -9.69 -3.43 11.09
CA TYR A 162 -8.78 -4.30 10.36
C TYR A 162 -7.60 -4.70 11.26
N THR A 163 -6.96 -5.81 10.90
CA THR A 163 -5.68 -6.27 11.43
C THR A 163 -4.72 -6.47 10.28
N ILE A 164 -3.43 -6.32 10.57
CA ILE A 164 -2.35 -6.45 9.59
C ILE A 164 -1.37 -7.49 10.09
N GLN A 165 -0.92 -8.36 9.19
CA GLN A 165 0.25 -9.20 9.38
C GLN A 165 1.29 -8.80 8.34
N LEU A 166 2.50 -8.53 8.79
CA LEU A 166 3.62 -8.09 7.96
C LEU A 166 4.63 -9.24 7.83
N ASP A 167 5.12 -9.47 6.62
CA ASP A 167 5.98 -10.62 6.32
C ASP A 167 7.02 -10.24 5.26
N LEU A 168 8.23 -9.89 5.71
CA LEU A 168 9.36 -9.65 4.81
C LEU A 168 9.91 -11.00 4.33
N LYS A 169 9.70 -11.33 3.05
CA LYS A 169 10.23 -12.56 2.42
C LYS A 169 11.63 -12.39 1.83
N GLY A 170 11.97 -11.18 1.40
CA GLY A 170 13.27 -10.84 0.84
C GLY A 170 14.21 -10.21 1.87
N LYS A 171 15.11 -9.38 1.37
CA LYS A 171 16.09 -8.67 2.19
C LYS A 171 15.61 -7.27 2.54
N SER A 172 16.10 -6.75 3.65
CA SER A 172 16.11 -5.31 3.95
C SER A 172 17.51 -4.76 3.69
N THR A 173 17.58 -3.57 3.10
CA THR A 173 18.82 -2.78 3.02
C THR A 173 18.53 -1.40 3.58
N TYR A 174 19.51 -0.82 4.25
CA TYR A 174 19.31 0.44 4.95
C TYR A 174 20.60 1.27 4.93
N ASP A 175 20.44 2.58 4.71
CA ASP A 175 21.50 3.59 4.77
C ASP A 175 21.03 4.68 5.71
N TYR A 176 21.71 4.83 6.84
CA TYR A 176 21.45 5.88 7.83
C TYR A 176 22.64 6.85 7.88
N LYS A 177 22.40 8.13 7.60
CA LYS A 177 23.42 9.16 7.80
C LYS A 177 23.55 9.50 9.29
N ASN A 178 24.78 9.48 9.80
CA ASN A 178 25.14 9.83 11.18
C ASN A 178 24.52 8.93 12.26
N LEU A 179 24.21 7.65 11.97
CA LEU A 179 23.80 6.70 13.00
C LEU A 179 25.02 6.10 13.69
N ALA A 180 25.10 6.27 15.00
CA ALA A 180 26.19 5.74 15.81
C ALA A 180 25.65 4.74 16.85
N PHE A 181 26.34 3.60 16.92
CA PHE A 181 26.21 2.64 18.02
C PHE A 181 27.45 2.79 18.89
N GLY A 182 27.25 3.00 20.19
CA GLY A 182 28.31 3.47 21.07
C GLY A 182 28.13 3.03 22.52
N ASP A 183 29.25 3.14 23.24
CA ASP A 183 29.50 2.28 24.38
C ASP A 183 29.18 2.96 25.71
N SER A 184 28.18 2.44 26.43
CA SER A 184 28.12 2.63 27.89
C SER A 184 28.94 1.55 28.61
N GLY A 185 30.11 1.18 28.04
CA GLY A 185 31.21 0.48 28.73
C GLY A 185 31.51 -0.99 28.37
N ARG A 186 30.93 -1.62 27.33
CA ARG A 186 31.09 -3.08 27.08
C ARG A 186 31.30 -3.55 25.62
N CYS A 187 31.25 -2.69 24.62
CA CYS A 187 31.26 -3.00 23.21
C CYS A 187 32.45 -2.36 22.48
N LYS A 188 33.55 -3.12 22.36
CA LYS A 188 34.52 -2.90 21.28
C LYS A 188 33.85 -3.27 19.95
N CYS A 189 33.04 -2.36 19.38
CA CYS A 189 32.28 -2.61 18.15
C CYS A 189 33.21 -2.80 16.95
N THR A 190 33.61 -4.05 16.69
CA THR A 190 34.14 -4.44 15.38
C THR A 190 33.09 -4.18 14.29
N PRO A 191 33.47 -4.04 13.02
CA PRO A 191 32.51 -3.85 11.93
C PRO A 191 31.39 -4.90 11.90
N ALA A 192 31.73 -6.17 12.17
CA ALA A 192 30.76 -7.26 12.21
C ALA A 192 29.75 -7.13 13.37
N VAL A 193 30.21 -6.72 14.55
CA VAL A 193 29.33 -6.47 15.71
C VAL A 193 28.41 -5.28 15.43
N ARG A 194 28.95 -4.22 14.81
CA ARG A 194 28.17 -3.05 14.42
C ARG A 194 27.04 -3.42 13.45
N SER A 195 27.33 -4.19 12.41
CA SER A 195 26.33 -4.65 11.44
C SER A 195 25.14 -5.33 12.13
N ARG A 196 25.40 -6.22 13.11
CA ARG A 196 24.34 -6.91 13.85
C ARG A 196 23.41 -5.97 14.63
N TYR A 197 23.94 -4.86 15.16
CA TYR A 197 23.10 -3.87 15.85
C TYR A 197 22.25 -3.05 14.88
N TYR A 198 22.74 -2.80 13.67
CA TYR A 198 21.93 -2.21 12.63
C TYR A 198 20.80 -3.17 12.20
N ASP A 199 21.10 -4.46 11.98
CA ASP A 199 20.07 -5.47 11.67
C ASP A 199 19.03 -5.55 12.78
N ARG A 200 19.47 -5.56 14.04
CA ARG A 200 18.57 -5.57 15.19
C ARG A 200 17.73 -4.31 15.31
N PHE A 201 18.32 -3.13 15.04
CA PHE A 201 17.60 -1.86 15.02
C PHE A 201 16.51 -1.86 13.95
N GLU A 202 16.82 -2.35 12.75
CA GLU A 202 15.84 -2.52 11.67
C GLU A 202 14.73 -3.47 12.10
N GLU A 203 15.06 -4.66 12.63
CA GLU A 203 14.09 -5.66 13.06
C GLU A 203 13.05 -5.12 14.06
N ILE A 204 13.49 -4.38 15.08
CA ILE A 204 12.60 -3.86 16.12
C ILE A 204 11.79 -2.62 15.67
N THR A 205 12.28 -1.88 14.67
CA THR A 205 11.62 -0.65 14.19
C THR A 205 10.77 -0.88 12.93
N ARG A 206 11.01 -1.94 12.16
CA ARG A 206 10.29 -2.27 10.92
C ARG A 206 8.78 -2.30 11.10
N THR A 207 8.32 -3.08 12.07
CA THR A 207 6.88 -3.27 12.31
C THR A 207 6.18 -1.94 12.59
N PRO A 208 6.58 -1.13 13.58
CA PRO A 208 5.87 0.13 13.84
C PRO A 208 5.99 1.15 12.69
N ILE A 209 7.07 1.15 11.90
CA ILE A 209 7.17 1.98 10.69
C ILE A 209 6.16 1.54 9.63
N MET A 210 6.15 0.26 9.30
CA MET A 210 5.29 -0.28 8.25
C MET A 210 3.82 -0.23 8.64
N GLU A 211 3.48 -0.48 9.91
CA GLU A 211 2.11 -0.30 10.41
C GLU A 211 1.63 1.14 10.25
N ALA A 212 2.49 2.14 10.46
CA ALA A 212 2.14 3.55 10.26
C ALA A 212 1.84 3.86 8.78
N PHE A 213 2.65 3.34 7.85
CA PHE A 213 2.40 3.51 6.42
C PHE A 213 1.14 2.76 5.95
N VAL A 214 0.94 1.52 6.41
CA VAL A 214 -0.28 0.76 6.08
C VAL A 214 -1.50 1.46 6.67
N LYS A 215 -1.43 1.99 7.89
CA LYS A 215 -2.50 2.82 8.45
C LYS A 215 -2.84 4.01 7.55
N LYS A 216 -1.84 4.74 7.08
CA LYS A 216 -2.05 5.85 6.14
C LYS A 216 -2.69 5.40 4.83
N PHE A 217 -2.26 4.26 4.30
CA PHE A 217 -2.90 3.65 3.13
C PHE A 217 -4.37 3.27 3.39
N MET A 218 -4.67 2.69 4.55
CA MET A 218 -6.05 2.36 4.95
C MET A 218 -6.92 3.61 5.15
N GLU A 219 -6.35 4.72 5.59
CA GLU A 219 -7.04 6.03 5.63
C GLU A 219 -7.40 6.49 4.22
N ASN A 220 -6.46 6.40 3.27
CA ASN A 220 -6.75 6.73 1.86
C ASN A 220 -7.83 5.80 1.26
N ILE A 221 -7.81 4.49 1.58
CA ILE A 221 -8.87 3.55 1.16
C ILE A 221 -10.22 3.96 1.76
N ARG A 222 -10.26 4.30 3.06
CA ARG A 222 -11.50 4.74 3.72
C ARG A 222 -12.06 5.98 3.02
N ASP A 223 -11.21 6.97 2.76
CA ASP A 223 -11.62 8.22 2.15
C ASP A 223 -12.07 7.99 0.69
N PHE A 224 -11.43 7.06 -0.02
CA PHE A 224 -11.87 6.60 -1.34
C PHE A 224 -13.24 5.92 -1.31
N HIS A 225 -13.51 5.04 -0.35
CA HIS A 225 -14.82 4.41 -0.23
C HIS A 225 -15.93 5.38 0.17
N ILE A 226 -15.59 6.51 0.81
CA ILE A 226 -16.52 7.62 1.05
C ILE A 226 -16.76 8.41 -0.25
N ALA A 227 -15.72 8.64 -1.05
CA ALA A 227 -15.83 9.40 -2.29
C ALA A 227 -16.47 8.61 -3.45
N VAL A 228 -16.39 7.28 -3.43
CA VAL A 228 -16.80 6.42 -4.54
C VAL A 228 -17.87 5.42 -4.06
N PRO A 229 -19.06 5.40 -4.69
CA PRO A 229 -20.13 4.50 -4.30
C PRO A 229 -19.82 3.05 -4.69
N VAL A 230 -20.45 2.09 -4.00
CA VAL A 230 -20.26 0.63 -4.20
C VAL A 230 -20.40 0.23 -5.67
N GLU A 231 -21.33 0.85 -6.38
CA GLU A 231 -21.57 0.59 -7.80
C GLU A 231 -20.35 0.88 -8.68
N GLU A 232 -19.41 1.72 -8.27
CA GLU A 232 -18.23 2.06 -9.08
C GLU A 232 -16.97 1.28 -8.70
N LEU A 233 -17.02 0.46 -7.65
CA LEU A 233 -15.84 -0.23 -7.09
C LEU A 233 -15.54 -1.54 -7.80
N TYR A 234 -16.47 -2.51 -7.73
CA TYR A 234 -16.19 -3.91 -8.07
C TYR A 234 -17.23 -4.45 -9.05
N TYR A 235 -16.86 -4.50 -10.34
CA TYR A 235 -17.73 -4.97 -11.42
C TYR A 235 -16.91 -5.51 -12.61
N GLN A 236 -17.54 -6.21 -13.53
CA GLN A 236 -16.94 -6.60 -14.79
C GLN A 236 -17.88 -6.29 -15.95
N TYR A 237 -17.31 -6.18 -17.14
CA TYR A 237 -18.05 -6.07 -18.38
C TYR A 237 -18.18 -7.46 -19.00
N VAL A 238 -19.40 -7.84 -19.35
CA VAL A 238 -19.75 -9.09 -20.04
C VAL A 238 -20.56 -8.80 -21.30
#